data_AF-A0A7Y3DFD5-F1
#
_entry.id   AF-A0A7Y3DFD5-F1
#
_cell.length_a   1.000
_cell.length_b   1.000
_cell.length_c   1.000
_cell.angle_alpha   90.00
_cell.angle_beta   90.00
_cell.angle_gamma   90.00
#
_symmetry.space_group_name_H-M   'P 1'
#
loop_
_entity.id
_entity.type
_entity.pdbx_description
1 polymer ?
#
loop_
_entity_poly.entity_id
_entity_poly.type
_entity_poly.pdbx_seq_one_letter_code
_entity_poly.pdbx_strand_id
1 'polypeptide(L)'
;MLIMVMAAVALLGPLAFAASAQTDITDVAAALDEVWVVLAGILVMFMQAGFALVESGFTRAKNAGNIIMKNFMDFSVGALSYWA
;
A
#
# COMPACT_ATOMS: atom_id res chain seq x y z
N MET A 1 -20.60 32.28 -33.44
CA MET A 1 -21.04 31.49 -32.26
C MET A 1 -20.12 30.30 -32.01
N LEU A 2 -19.84 29.43 -32.99
CA LEU A 2 -19.00 28.23 -32.78
C LEU A 2 -17.55 28.54 -32.33
N ILE A 3 -16.91 29.59 -32.89
CA ILE A 3 -15.54 30.00 -32.51
C ILE A 3 -15.47 30.54 -31.07
N MET A 4 -16.51 31.23 -30.60
CA MET A 4 -16.58 31.77 -29.23
C MET A 4 -16.75 30.65 -28.19
N VAL A 5 -17.49 29.60 -28.52
CA VAL A 5 -17.66 28.42 -27.64
C VAL A 5 -16.35 27.64 -27.51
N MET A 6 -15.61 27.46 -28.61
CA MET A 6 -14.31 26.78 -28.57
C MET A 6 -13.24 27.58 -27.80
N ALA A 7 -13.24 28.91 -27.92
CA ALA A 7 -12.35 29.78 -27.14
C ALA A 7 -12.69 29.75 -25.63
N ALA A 8 -13.98 29.68 -25.27
CA ALA A 8 -14.40 29.55 -23.88
C ALA A 8 -13.99 28.20 -23.27
N VAL A 9 -14.12 27.09 -24.01
CA VAL A 9 -13.68 25.76 -23.56
C VAL A 9 -12.15 25.70 -23.40
N ALA A 10 -11.40 26.31 -24.31
CA ALA A 10 -9.93 26.38 -24.24
C ALA A 10 -9.40 27.24 -23.08
N LEU A 11 -10.19 28.20 -22.58
CA LEU A 11 -9.84 29.04 -21.42
C LEU A 11 -10.34 28.44 -20.09
N LEU A 12 -11.46 27.71 -20.09
CA LEU A 12 -12.00 27.03 -18.90
C LEU A 12 -11.19 25.78 -18.52
N GLY A 13 -10.64 25.04 -19.48
CA GLY A 13 -9.81 23.86 -19.22
C GLY A 13 -8.57 24.14 -18.35
N PRO A 14 -7.74 25.16 -18.69
CA PRO A 14 -6.58 25.55 -17.89
C PRO A 14 -6.96 26.15 -16.53
N LEU A 15 -8.06 26.90 -16.44
CA LEU A 15 -8.57 27.44 -15.17
C LEU A 15 -9.09 26.34 -14.24
N ALA A 16 -9.72 25.28 -14.77
CA ALA A 16 -10.14 24.12 -13.99
C ALA A 16 -8.95 23.31 -13.46
N PHE A 17 -7.89 23.15 -14.25
CA PHE A 17 -6.66 22.49 -13.82
C PHE A 17 -5.87 23.31 -12.79
N ALA A 18 -5.87 24.64 -12.93
CA ALA A 18 -5.27 25.54 -11.95
C ALA A 18 -6.03 25.58 -10.63
N ALA A 19 -7.36 25.39 -10.65
CA ALA A 19 -8.19 25.30 -9.43
C ALA A 19 -7.96 24.01 -8.64
N SER A 20 -7.59 22.90 -9.31
CA SER A 20 -7.27 21.62 -8.64
C SER A 20 -5.86 21.56 -8.06
N ALA A 21 -5.02 22.58 -8.28
CA ALA A 21 -3.65 22.64 -7.76
C ALA A 21 -3.55 23.25 -6.35
N GLN A 22 -4.68 23.45 -5.68
CA GLN A 22 -4.72 23.86 -4.29
C GLN A 22 -4.52 22.60 -3.42
N THR A 23 -3.28 22.34 -3.01
CA THR A 23 -3.01 21.40 -1.90
C THR A 23 -3.56 21.99 -0.62
N ASP A 24 -4.78 21.61 -0.25
CA ASP A 24 -5.32 21.97 1.04
C ASP A 24 -4.60 21.16 2.14
N ILE A 25 -4.54 21.71 3.35
CA ILE A 25 -3.90 21.04 4.50
C ILE A 25 -4.56 19.67 4.76
N THR A 26 -5.82 19.50 4.36
CA THR A 26 -6.56 18.24 4.40
C THR A 26 -5.98 17.17 3.46
N ASP A 27 -5.48 17.55 2.29
CA ASP A 27 -4.92 16.61 1.31
C ASP A 27 -3.55 16.09 1.78
N VAL A 28 -2.78 16.97 2.43
CA VAL A 28 -1.50 16.60 3.06
C VAL A 28 -1.73 15.67 4.25
N ALA A 29 -2.77 15.92 5.06
CA ALA A 29 -3.16 15.05 6.16
C ALA A 29 -3.59 13.66 5.65
N ALA A 30 -4.43 13.60 4.62
CA ALA A 30 -4.85 12.34 4.00
C ALA A 30 -3.66 11.54 3.44
N ALA A 31 -2.73 12.21 2.75
CA ALA A 31 -1.52 11.56 2.25
C ALA A 31 -0.63 11.00 3.38
N LEU A 32 -0.54 11.69 4.52
CA LEU A 32 0.15 11.22 5.71
C LEU A 32 -0.52 9.99 6.33
N ASP A 33 -1.85 9.98 6.40
CA ASP A 33 -2.62 8.84 6.91
C ASP A 33 -2.45 7.61 6.00
N GLU A 34 -2.43 7.78 4.68
CA GLU A 34 -2.14 6.70 3.72
C GLU A 34 -0.75 6.12 3.91
N VAL A 35 0.27 6.98 4.04
CA VAL A 35 1.66 6.54 4.31
C VAL A 35 1.75 5.80 5.64
N TRP A 36 1.05 6.29 6.66
CA TRP A 36 1.01 5.65 7.97
C TRP A 36 0.39 4.25 7.90
N VAL A 37 -0.73 4.10 7.19
CA VAL A 37 -1.40 2.80 7.01
C VAL A 37 -0.52 1.83 6.25
N VAL A 38 0.17 2.26 5.19
CA VAL A 38 1.10 1.41 4.43
C VAL A 38 2.29 1.01 5.30
N LEU A 39 2.85 1.93 6.07
CA LEU A 39 3.95 1.65 7.02
C LEU A 39 3.50 0.64 8.09
N ALA A 40 2.33 0.84 8.67
CA ALA A 40 1.73 -0.09 9.62
C ALA A 40 1.51 -1.48 8.99
N GLY A 41 1.04 -1.52 7.74
CA GLY A 41 0.93 -2.75 6.96
C GLY A 41 2.27 -3.48 6.82
N ILE A 42 3.34 -2.78 6.48
CA ILE A 42 4.69 -3.36 6.38
C ILE A 42 5.14 -3.93 7.74
N LEU A 43 4.91 -3.20 8.84
CA LEU A 43 5.25 -3.67 10.19
C LEU A 43 4.49 -4.95 10.57
N VAL A 44 3.22 -5.07 10.18
CA VAL A 44 2.43 -6.29 10.40
C VAL A 44 2.97 -7.45 9.56
N MET A 45 3.41 -7.21 8.32
CA MET A 45 4.01 -8.25 7.47
C MET A 45 5.29 -8.85 8.11
N PHE A 46 6.06 -8.04 8.85
CA PHE A 46 7.21 -8.54 9.61
C PHE A 46 6.84 -9.46 10.78
N MET A 47 5.58 -9.50 11.23
CA MET A 47 5.15 -10.44 12.29
C MET A 47 5.24 -11.90 11.82
N GLN A 48 5.00 -12.19 10.54
CA GLN A 48 5.12 -13.55 10.00
C GLN A 48 6.58 -14.04 10.00
N ALA A 49 7.53 -13.16 9.69
CA ALA A 49 8.96 -13.46 9.84
C ALA A 49 9.36 -13.64 11.31
N GLY A 50 8.75 -12.87 12.22
CA GLY A 50 8.91 -13.01 13.67
C GLY A 50 8.45 -14.37 14.19
N PHE A 51 7.26 -14.83 13.79
CA PHE A 51 6.75 -16.16 14.15
C PHE A 51 7.62 -17.28 13.61
N ALA A 52 8.07 -17.17 12.36
CA ALA A 52 8.99 -18.15 11.77
C ALA A 52 10.32 -18.27 12.56
N LEU A 53 10.85 -17.14 13.08
CA LEU A 53 12.06 -17.15 13.89
C LEU A 53 11.85 -17.81 15.27
N VAL A 54 10.70 -17.55 15.89
CA VAL A 54 10.34 -18.13 17.19
C VAL A 54 10.09 -19.64 17.06
N GLU A 55 9.34 -20.06 16.04
CA GLU A 55 9.01 -21.47 15.82
C GLU A 55 10.22 -22.30 15.37
N SER A 56 11.12 -21.73 14.56
CA SER A 56 12.38 -22.39 14.20
C SER A 56 13.41 -22.38 15.34
N GLY A 57 13.38 -21.39 16.24
CA GLY A 57 14.27 -21.28 17.39
C GLY A 57 13.96 -22.27 18.52
N PHE A 58 12.68 -22.64 18.73
CA PHE A 58 12.29 -23.65 19.73
C PHE A 58 12.34 -25.09 19.21
N THR A 59 12.63 -25.30 17.94
CA THR A 59 12.65 -26.63 17.33
C THR A 59 14.06 -27.12 17.07
N ARG A 60 14.23 -28.45 17.00
CA ARG A 60 15.55 -29.05 16.77
C ARG A 60 16.10 -28.56 15.43
N ALA A 61 17.37 -28.15 15.41
CA ALA A 61 18.04 -27.58 14.23
C ALA A 61 17.85 -28.38 12.94
N LYS A 62 17.76 -29.73 13.04
CA LYS A 62 17.49 -30.62 11.90
C LYS A 62 16.13 -30.41 11.21
N ASN A 63 15.15 -29.81 11.89
CA ASN A 63 13.79 -29.60 11.39
C ASN A 63 13.46 -28.11 11.15
N ALA A 64 14.36 -27.18 11.55
CA ALA A 64 14.15 -25.74 11.43
C ALA A 64 13.88 -25.31 9.98
N GLY A 65 14.62 -25.86 9.02
CA GLY A 65 14.40 -25.59 7.59
C GLY A 65 13.03 -26.00 7.07
N ASN A 66 12.47 -27.11 7.57
CA ASN A 66 11.13 -27.56 7.19
C ASN A 66 10.01 -26.69 7.80
N ILE A 67 10.29 -25.99 8.89
CA ILE A 67 9.34 -25.09 9.56
C ILE A 67 9.32 -23.72 8.90
N ILE A 68 10.48 -23.18 8.53
CA ILE A 68 10.58 -21.92 7.78
C ILE A 68 9.86 -22.04 6.43
N MET A 69 10.00 -23.18 5.74
CA MET A 69 9.30 -23.40 4.47
C MET A 69 7.77 -23.39 4.61
N LYS A 70 7.22 -23.89 5.73
CA LYS A 70 5.78 -23.84 5.99
C LYS A 70 5.32 -22.41 6.28
N ASN A 71 6.02 -21.69 7.16
CA ASN A 71 5.71 -20.28 7.44
C ASN A 71 5.79 -19.39 6.19
N PHE A 72 6.74 -19.65 5.29
CA PHE A 72 6.83 -18.92 4.02
C PHE A 72 5.67 -19.24 3.06
N MET A 73 5.23 -20.50 3.06
CA MET A 73 4.07 -20.93 2.29
C MET A 73 2.78 -20.32 2.84
N ASP A 74 2.62 -20.24 4.17
CA ASP A 74 1.47 -19.59 4.81
C ASP A 74 1.40 -18.10 4.49
N PHE A 75 2.55 -17.41 4.44
CA PHE A 75 2.63 -16.01 3.99
C PHE A 75 2.19 -15.85 2.52
N SER A 76 2.70 -16.71 1.63
CA SER A 76 2.44 -16.63 0.19
C SER A 76 0.98 -16.97 -0.14
N VAL A 77 0.46 -18.04 0.46
CA VAL A 77 -0.93 -18.48 0.30
C VAL A 77 -1.87 -17.49 0.98
N GLY A 78 -1.53 -16.96 2.15
CA GLY A 78 -2.31 -15.93 2.84
C GLY A 78 -2.45 -14.64 2.02
N ALA A 79 -1.36 -14.18 1.38
CA ALA A 79 -1.39 -13.03 0.49
C ALA A 79 -2.25 -13.27 -0.76
N LEU A 80 -2.12 -14.45 -1.38
CA LEU A 80 -2.92 -14.82 -2.55
C LEU A 80 -4.41 -14.99 -2.20
N SER A 81 -4.71 -15.56 -1.03
CA SER A 81 -6.10 -15.79 -0.57
C SER A 81 -6.79 -14.52 -0.09
N TYR A 82 -6.05 -13.49 0.31
CA TYR A 82 -6.62 -12.18 0.60
C TYR A 82 -7.07 -11.45 -0.68
N TRP A 83 -6.41 -11.72 -1.80
CA TRP A 83 -6.70 -11.11 -3.09
C TRP A 83 -7.74 -11.88 -3.91
N ALA A 84 -7.74 -13.22 -3.84
CA ALA A 84 -8.65 -14.10 -4.56
C ALA A 84 -10.06 -14.17 -3.91
#